data_AF-A0A0P7KJX8-F1
#
_entry.id   AF-A0A0P7KJX8-F1
#
_cell.length_a   1.000
_cell.length_b   1.000
_cell.length_c   1.000
_cell.angle_alpha   90.00
_cell.angle_beta   90.00
_cell.angle_gamma   90.00
#
_symmetry.space_group_name_H-M   'P 1'
#
loop_
_entity.id
_entity.type
_entity.pdbx_description
1 polymer ?
#
loop_
_entity_poly.entity_id
_entity_poly.type
_entity_poly.pdbx_seq_one_letter_code
_entity_poly.pdbx_strand_id
1 'polypeptide(L)'
;MSEESMKFKLKYVVEDTDRHGNVRLYYRRDGRKVRLRGPTGSPEFLTDYRRAAAGPKESKSTTKRASRVKPNSFHWLCTQYYKSSMWAGLDPKTQKTRRAILERFALHNGNGDKPFRMMLARHIRKRRDEMMATPEAANSMVKVLRQLFRFAVTYDLADTNPAKDVELLKSNPDGYHSWTLAEIEKFEETHPEGSTARLALALALYTGQRRSDLVLFGKQHVQKGWLVFTQQKGKGRNPVRLQIPIVPELERIIEASETGDLAFLVNAYGRPFTNAGFGNRFRKWCDDAGLKHCSVHGLRKAAAARLAELGCTEFEIMAITGHQTSKEVTRYTKAASQKVRAQAASQKMRAGQS
;
A
#
# COMPACT_ATOMS: atom_id res chain seq x y z
N MET A 1 -13.07 -64.01 -15.31
CA MET A 1 -14.29 -63.32 -14.86
C MET A 1 -13.89 -61.96 -14.33
N SER A 2 -14.03 -60.97 -15.20
CA SER A 2 -13.64 -59.57 -15.00
C SER A 2 -14.79 -58.84 -14.31
N GLU A 3 -14.62 -58.49 -13.03
CA GLU A 3 -15.52 -57.53 -12.37
C GLU A 3 -15.09 -56.12 -12.75
N GLU A 4 -15.78 -55.59 -13.76
CA GLU A 4 -15.67 -54.23 -14.23
C GLU A 4 -16.22 -53.28 -13.15
N SER A 5 -15.36 -52.81 -12.25
CA SER A 5 -15.73 -51.83 -11.23
C SER A 5 -16.17 -50.53 -11.88
N MET A 6 -17.48 -50.25 -11.85
CA MET A 6 -18.07 -48.96 -12.25
C MET A 6 -17.40 -47.83 -11.45
N LYS A 7 -16.47 -47.09 -12.09
CA LYS A 7 -15.86 -45.89 -11.51
C LYS A 7 -16.85 -44.73 -11.54
N PHE A 8 -17.64 -44.58 -10.48
CA PHE A 8 -18.40 -43.36 -10.24
C PHE A 8 -17.45 -42.17 -10.05
N LYS A 9 -17.33 -41.30 -11.06
CA LYS A 9 -16.49 -40.10 -11.00
C LYS A 9 -17.23 -38.97 -10.24
N LEU A 10 -17.10 -38.97 -8.92
CA LEU A 10 -17.70 -37.95 -8.06
C LEU A 10 -16.97 -36.61 -8.20
N LYS A 11 -17.72 -35.53 -8.43
CA LYS A 11 -17.17 -34.19 -8.66
C LYS A 11 -16.44 -33.69 -7.40
N TYR A 12 -15.31 -33.02 -7.61
CA TYR A 12 -14.53 -32.34 -6.57
C TYR A 12 -13.83 -33.27 -5.56
N VAL A 13 -13.72 -34.56 -5.83
CA VAL A 13 -12.92 -35.49 -5.02
C VAL A 13 -11.47 -35.51 -5.53
N VAL A 14 -10.50 -35.35 -4.63
CA VAL A 14 -9.06 -35.41 -4.93
C VAL A 14 -8.35 -36.36 -3.95
N GLU A 15 -7.35 -37.07 -4.43
CA GLU A 15 -6.46 -37.92 -3.64
C GLU A 15 -5.21 -37.13 -3.22
N ASP A 16 -4.74 -37.36 -2.00
CA ASP A 16 -3.51 -36.77 -1.48
C ASP A 16 -2.79 -37.81 -0.63
N THR A 17 -1.49 -37.98 -0.87
CA THR A 17 -0.65 -38.93 -0.15
C THR A 17 -0.01 -38.21 1.02
N ASP A 18 -0.22 -38.69 2.24
CA ASP A 18 0.41 -38.08 3.40
C ASP A 18 1.91 -38.39 3.47
N ARG A 19 2.63 -37.68 4.35
CA ARG A 19 4.07 -37.85 4.59
C ARG A 19 4.50 -39.25 5.06
N HIS A 20 3.54 -40.13 5.35
CA HIS A 20 3.75 -41.52 5.75
C HIS A 20 3.29 -42.51 4.66
N GLY A 21 3.01 -42.04 3.44
CA GLY A 21 2.64 -42.86 2.29
C GLY A 21 1.16 -43.27 2.22
N ASN A 22 0.30 -42.79 3.14
CA ASN A 22 -1.11 -43.18 3.13
C ASN A 22 -1.91 -42.29 2.18
N VAL A 23 -2.62 -42.90 1.23
CA VAL A 23 -3.54 -42.20 0.32
C VAL A 23 -4.82 -41.82 1.06
N ARG A 24 -5.19 -40.53 1.00
CA ARG A 24 -6.40 -39.99 1.64
C ARG A 24 -7.24 -39.23 0.62
N LEU A 25 -8.56 -39.38 0.74
CA LEU A 25 -9.53 -38.71 -0.13
C LEU A 25 -10.01 -37.38 0.49
N TYR A 26 -10.18 -36.37 -0.35
CA TYR A 26 -10.66 -35.04 0.04
C TYR A 26 -11.70 -34.50 -0.93
N TYR A 27 -12.67 -33.74 -0.43
CA TYR A 27 -13.55 -32.88 -1.23
C TYR A 27 -12.94 -31.46 -1.31
N ARG A 28 -12.72 -30.94 -2.53
CA ARG A 28 -12.09 -29.64 -2.77
C ARG A 28 -12.91 -28.75 -3.71
N ARG A 29 -13.48 -27.67 -3.15
CA ARG A 29 -14.26 -26.67 -3.89
C ARG A 29 -14.12 -25.30 -3.22
N ASP A 30 -13.99 -24.23 -4.01
CA ASP A 30 -13.93 -22.82 -3.54
C ASP A 30 -12.91 -22.57 -2.40
N GLY A 31 -11.70 -23.16 -2.51
CA GLY A 31 -10.62 -23.02 -1.52
C GLY A 31 -10.80 -23.85 -0.25
N ARG A 32 -11.93 -24.54 -0.07
CA ARG A 32 -12.20 -25.44 1.05
C ARG A 32 -11.71 -26.85 0.73
N LYS A 33 -10.96 -27.47 1.66
CA LYS A 33 -10.50 -28.87 1.58
C LYS A 33 -11.03 -29.63 2.80
N VAL A 34 -11.91 -30.61 2.58
CA VAL A 34 -12.51 -31.44 3.63
C VAL A 34 -12.10 -32.89 3.44
N ARG A 35 -11.60 -33.55 4.47
CA ARG A 35 -11.25 -34.98 4.41
C ARG A 35 -12.50 -35.84 4.30
N LEU A 36 -12.49 -36.80 3.37
CA LEU A 36 -13.49 -37.84 3.22
C LEU A 36 -12.96 -39.12 3.85
N ARG A 37 -13.68 -39.69 4.81
CA ARG A 37 -13.28 -40.92 5.51
C ARG A 37 -13.81 -42.15 4.79
N GLY A 38 -13.04 -43.24 4.85
CA GLY A 38 -13.38 -44.51 4.22
C GLY A 38 -13.03 -44.55 2.73
N PRO A 39 -13.08 -45.75 2.11
CA PRO A 39 -12.85 -45.92 0.69
C PRO A 39 -14.00 -45.31 -0.13
N THR A 40 -13.72 -44.94 -1.38
CA THR A 40 -14.71 -44.40 -2.32
C THR A 40 -15.93 -45.32 -2.41
N GLY A 41 -17.12 -44.78 -2.14
CA GLY A 41 -18.39 -45.52 -2.17
C GLY A 41 -18.86 -46.09 -0.83
N SER A 42 -18.03 -46.07 0.23
CA SER A 42 -18.45 -46.49 1.57
C SER A 42 -19.52 -45.56 2.19
N PRO A 43 -20.32 -46.04 3.16
CA PRO A 43 -21.31 -45.21 3.86
C PRO A 43 -20.69 -43.96 4.51
N GLU A 44 -19.51 -44.08 5.09
CA GLU A 44 -18.76 -42.99 5.72
C GLU A 44 -18.30 -41.96 4.68
N PHE A 45 -17.80 -42.45 3.53
CA PHE A 45 -17.36 -41.61 2.43
C PHE A 45 -18.53 -40.83 1.84
N LEU A 46 -19.66 -41.50 1.57
CA LEU A 46 -20.86 -40.86 1.02
C LEU A 46 -21.45 -39.84 2.00
N THR A 47 -21.41 -40.13 3.30
CA THR A 47 -21.85 -39.20 4.36
C THR A 47 -20.96 -37.96 4.41
N ASP A 48 -19.64 -38.14 4.43
CA ASP A 48 -18.69 -37.04 4.44
C ASP A 48 -18.75 -36.22 3.13
N TYR A 49 -18.97 -36.89 1.98
CA TYR A 49 -19.12 -36.26 0.66
C TYR A 49 -20.39 -35.43 0.58
N ARG A 50 -21.55 -35.97 0.98
CA ARG A 50 -22.82 -35.21 1.03
C ARG A 50 -22.70 -34.00 1.95
N ARG A 51 -22.06 -34.16 3.11
CA ARG A 51 -21.82 -33.06 4.07
C ARG A 51 -20.88 -32.00 3.51
N ALA A 52 -19.83 -32.39 2.79
CA ALA A 52 -18.90 -31.45 2.17
C ALA A 52 -19.54 -30.71 0.97
N ALA A 53 -20.34 -31.43 0.16
CA ALA A 53 -21.05 -30.90 -1.00
C ALA A 53 -22.23 -29.98 -0.64
N ALA A 54 -22.90 -30.23 0.49
CA ALA A 54 -23.95 -29.37 1.03
C ALA A 54 -23.43 -28.01 1.55
N GLY A 55 -22.11 -27.81 1.60
CA GLY A 55 -21.50 -26.66 2.26
C GLY A 55 -21.57 -26.77 3.78
N PRO A 56 -20.96 -25.86 4.55
CA PRO A 56 -21.29 -25.76 5.97
C PRO A 56 -22.80 -25.49 6.00
N LYS A 57 -23.57 -26.26 6.79
CA LYS A 57 -24.80 -25.68 7.35
C LYS A 57 -24.29 -24.42 8.04
N GLU A 58 -24.56 -23.26 7.45
CA GLU A 58 -24.60 -22.05 8.24
C GLU A 58 -25.44 -22.47 9.44
N SER A 59 -24.80 -22.57 10.62
CA SER A 59 -25.52 -22.11 11.78
C SER A 59 -26.06 -20.79 11.28
N LYS A 60 -27.37 -20.70 11.07
CA LYS A 60 -28.06 -19.45 11.22
C LYS A 60 -27.69 -19.05 12.64
N SER A 61 -26.51 -18.44 12.79
CA SER A 61 -26.34 -17.27 13.60
C SER A 61 -27.60 -16.54 13.22
N THR A 62 -28.56 -16.56 14.13
CA THR A 62 -29.54 -15.49 14.20
C THR A 62 -28.76 -14.28 13.77
N THR A 63 -29.07 -13.77 12.57
CA THR A 63 -28.61 -12.46 12.18
C THR A 63 -29.14 -11.66 13.35
N LYS A 64 -28.28 -11.33 14.31
CA LYS A 64 -28.62 -10.38 15.35
C LYS A 64 -29.18 -9.25 14.53
N ARG A 65 -30.51 -9.05 14.56
CA ARG A 65 -31.19 -7.89 13.97
C ARG A 65 -30.20 -6.77 14.15
N ALA A 66 -29.66 -6.23 13.05
CA ALA A 66 -28.52 -5.32 13.07
C ALA A 66 -28.68 -4.44 14.30
N SER A 67 -27.89 -4.71 15.36
CA SER A 67 -28.25 -4.25 16.70
C SER A 67 -28.40 -2.76 16.58
N ARG A 68 -29.63 -2.26 16.75
CA ARG A 68 -29.99 -0.90 16.35
C ARG A 68 -28.94 0.03 16.94
N VAL A 69 -28.17 0.68 16.07
CA VAL A 69 -26.99 1.46 16.50
C VAL A 69 -27.44 2.40 17.60
N LYS A 70 -26.90 2.23 18.82
CA LYS A 70 -27.35 2.95 20.01
C LYS A 70 -27.23 4.46 19.75
N PRO A 71 -28.32 5.26 19.82
CA PRO A 71 -28.23 6.70 19.65
C PRO A 71 -27.17 7.30 20.58
N ASN A 72 -26.47 8.33 20.12
CA ASN A 72 -25.39 9.00 20.85
C ASN A 72 -24.17 8.11 21.22
N SER A 73 -24.07 6.89 20.69
CA SER A 73 -22.87 6.05 20.83
C SER A 73 -21.75 6.46 19.86
N PHE A 74 -20.54 5.97 20.08
CA PHE A 74 -19.43 6.16 19.15
C PHE A 74 -19.71 5.56 17.76
N HIS A 75 -20.36 4.39 17.69
CA HIS A 75 -20.76 3.79 16.42
C HIS A 75 -21.82 4.62 15.69
N TRP A 76 -22.73 5.24 16.45
CA TRP A 76 -23.69 6.19 15.90
C TRP A 76 -22.98 7.39 15.28
N LEU A 77 -22.02 7.99 15.98
CA LEU A 77 -21.24 9.11 15.46
C LEU A 77 -20.48 8.74 14.17
N CYS A 78 -19.84 7.57 14.15
CA CYS A 78 -19.19 7.05 12.92
C CYS A 78 -20.19 6.95 11.76
N THR A 79 -21.40 6.46 12.04
CA THR A 79 -22.46 6.32 11.03
C THR A 79 -22.89 7.68 10.46
N GLN A 80 -23.03 8.71 11.32
CA GLN A 80 -23.33 10.07 10.86
C GLN A 80 -22.19 10.65 10.03
N TYR A 81 -20.94 10.44 10.48
CA TYR A 81 -19.76 10.89 9.74
C TYR A 81 -19.71 10.28 8.34
N TYR A 82 -19.98 8.99 8.18
CA TYR A 82 -19.99 8.32 6.87
C TYR A 82 -21.04 8.85 5.89
N LYS A 83 -22.10 9.52 6.39
CA LYS A 83 -23.14 10.16 5.58
C LYS A 83 -22.86 11.64 5.28
N SER A 84 -21.84 12.23 5.91
CA SER A 84 -21.55 13.66 5.82
C SER A 84 -20.86 14.05 4.51
N SER A 85 -20.99 15.31 4.11
CA SER A 85 -20.22 15.88 3.00
C SER A 85 -18.71 15.86 3.27
N MET A 86 -18.30 16.02 4.54
CA MET A 86 -16.90 15.89 4.96
C MET A 86 -16.31 14.50 4.68
N TRP A 87 -17.14 13.45 4.69
CA TRP A 87 -16.72 12.11 4.30
C TRP A 87 -16.78 11.91 2.78
N ALA A 88 -17.87 12.35 2.14
CA ALA A 88 -18.06 12.23 0.70
C ALA A 88 -16.95 12.92 -0.10
N GLY A 89 -16.41 14.05 0.39
CA GLY A 89 -15.29 14.76 -0.22
C GLY A 89 -13.91 14.10 -0.05
N LEU A 90 -13.80 12.97 0.66
CA LEU A 90 -12.53 12.24 0.79
C LEU A 90 -12.31 11.28 -0.37
N ASP A 91 -11.04 11.14 -0.77
CA ASP A 91 -10.61 10.09 -1.69
C ASP A 91 -11.06 8.69 -1.21
N PRO A 92 -11.54 7.79 -2.10
CA PRO A 92 -12.05 6.47 -1.71
C PRO A 92 -11.05 5.62 -0.91
N LYS A 93 -9.74 5.72 -1.18
CA LYS A 93 -8.72 5.02 -0.39
C LYS A 93 -8.63 5.59 1.02
N THR A 94 -8.73 6.91 1.15
CA THR A 94 -8.79 7.60 2.45
C THR A 94 -10.02 7.18 3.23
N GLN A 95 -11.19 7.09 2.58
CA GLN A 95 -12.42 6.56 3.19
C GLN A 95 -12.20 5.14 3.73
N LYS A 96 -11.66 4.24 2.90
CA LYS A 96 -11.37 2.85 3.31
C LYS A 96 -10.44 2.78 4.52
N THR A 97 -9.33 3.51 4.52
CA THR A 97 -8.37 3.51 5.62
C THR A 97 -8.96 4.09 6.90
N ARG A 98 -9.65 5.24 6.83
CA ARG A 98 -10.26 5.87 8.01
C ARG A 98 -11.35 4.98 8.61
N ARG A 99 -12.20 4.38 7.77
CA ARG A 99 -13.25 3.45 8.20
C ARG A 99 -12.67 2.28 8.98
N ALA A 100 -11.65 1.62 8.46
CA ALA A 100 -11.01 0.49 9.12
C ALA A 100 -10.41 0.87 10.50
N ILE A 101 -9.86 2.08 10.64
CA ILE A 101 -9.34 2.59 11.91
C ILE A 101 -10.48 2.84 12.91
N LEU A 102 -11.55 3.50 12.47
CA LEU A 102 -12.72 3.80 13.31
C LEU A 102 -13.43 2.52 13.78
N GLU A 103 -13.61 1.56 12.88
CA GLU A 103 -14.22 0.26 13.19
C GLU A 103 -13.38 -0.52 14.20
N ARG A 104 -12.04 -0.56 14.02
CA ARG A 104 -11.14 -1.18 14.99
C ARG A 104 -11.21 -0.48 16.35
N PHE A 105 -11.26 0.85 16.37
CA PHE A 105 -11.41 1.60 17.60
C PHE A 105 -12.74 1.33 18.29
N ALA A 106 -13.84 1.22 17.54
CA ALA A 106 -15.17 0.90 18.06
C ALA A 106 -15.23 -0.52 18.65
N LEU A 107 -14.59 -1.49 18.02
CA LEU A 107 -14.56 -2.88 18.52
C LEU A 107 -13.72 -3.02 19.80
N HIS A 108 -12.70 -2.17 19.97
CA HIS A 108 -11.81 -2.23 21.14
C HIS A 108 -12.57 -1.93 22.45
N ASN A 109 -12.57 -2.88 23.40
CA ASN A 109 -13.19 -2.76 24.72
C ASN A 109 -14.63 -2.21 24.71
N GLY A 110 -15.40 -2.59 23.68
CA GLY A 110 -16.80 -2.17 23.52
C GLY A 110 -16.98 -0.66 23.33
N ASN A 111 -15.95 0.06 22.88
CA ASN A 111 -16.01 1.52 22.71
C ASN A 111 -17.14 1.98 21.78
N GLY A 112 -17.54 1.15 20.81
CA GLY A 112 -18.58 1.45 19.84
C GLY A 112 -19.93 1.78 20.48
N ASP A 113 -20.28 1.12 21.57
CA ASP A 113 -21.55 1.29 22.27
C ASP A 113 -21.53 2.40 23.33
N LYS A 114 -20.35 2.91 23.68
CA LYS A 114 -20.19 3.94 24.71
C LYS A 114 -20.63 5.31 24.18
N PRO A 115 -21.18 6.19 25.04
CA PRO A 115 -21.55 7.55 24.64
C PRO A 115 -20.33 8.33 24.12
N PHE A 116 -20.39 8.85 22.90
CA PHE A 116 -19.24 9.56 22.32
C PHE A 116 -18.96 10.89 23.04
N ARG A 117 -19.99 11.54 23.59
CA ARG A 117 -19.88 12.80 24.35
C ARG A 117 -19.11 12.65 25.67
N MET A 118 -19.04 11.44 26.24
CA MET A 118 -18.24 11.15 27.43
C MET A 118 -16.78 10.78 27.11
N MET A 119 -16.39 10.84 25.84
CA MET A 119 -15.01 10.58 25.44
C MET A 119 -14.11 11.73 25.85
N LEU A 120 -13.03 11.42 26.58
CA LEU A 120 -12.07 12.40 27.08
C LEU A 120 -10.69 12.13 26.50
N ALA A 121 -9.83 13.15 26.49
CA ALA A 121 -8.45 13.04 26.02
C ALA A 121 -7.68 11.90 26.72
N ARG A 122 -7.92 11.67 28.02
CA ARG A 122 -7.30 10.57 28.78
C ARG A 122 -7.63 9.17 28.22
N HIS A 123 -8.84 8.96 27.70
CA HIS A 123 -9.25 7.68 27.12
C HIS A 123 -8.51 7.42 25.79
N ILE A 124 -8.33 8.47 25.00
CA ILE A 124 -7.61 8.40 23.72
C ILE A 124 -6.10 8.24 23.97
N ARG A 125 -5.53 8.94 24.96
CA ARG A 125 -4.14 8.74 25.40
C ARG A 125 -3.88 7.30 25.84
N LYS A 126 -4.73 6.75 26.71
CA LYS A 126 -4.64 5.34 27.13
C LYS A 126 -4.60 4.41 25.92
N ARG A 127 -5.52 4.58 24.96
CA ARG A 127 -5.56 3.74 23.75
C ARG A 127 -4.33 3.94 22.84
N ARG A 128 -3.82 5.17 22.71
CA ARG A 128 -2.59 5.47 21.98
C ARG A 128 -1.40 4.72 22.59
N ASP A 129 -1.29 4.75 23.92
CA ASP A 129 -0.15 4.16 24.64
C ASP A 129 -0.21 2.62 24.63
N GLU A 130 -1.41 2.01 24.67
CA GLU A 130 -1.59 0.58 24.38
C GLU A 130 -1.06 0.15 22.99
N MET A 131 -0.94 1.09 22.06
CA MET A 131 -0.43 0.88 20.71
C MET A 131 1.04 1.30 20.54
N MET A 132 1.77 1.54 21.64
CA MET A 132 3.14 2.11 21.60
C MET A 132 4.15 1.31 20.79
N ALA A 133 3.99 -0.02 20.71
CA ALA A 133 4.82 -0.88 19.85
C ALA A 133 4.63 -0.58 18.35
N THR A 134 3.58 0.16 17.99
CA THR A 134 3.25 0.58 16.62
C THR A 134 2.94 2.09 16.55
N PRO A 135 3.94 2.97 16.74
CA PRO A 135 3.72 4.41 16.88
C PRO A 135 2.94 5.04 15.73
N GLU A 136 3.21 4.64 14.48
CA GLU A 136 2.52 5.17 13.30
C GLU A 136 1.03 4.80 13.25
N ALA A 137 0.69 3.58 13.70
CA ALA A 137 -0.69 3.14 13.77
C ALA A 137 -1.44 3.87 14.88
N ALA A 138 -0.80 4.06 16.04
CA ALA A 138 -1.34 4.84 17.16
C ALA A 138 -1.59 6.31 16.74
N ASN A 139 -0.60 6.92 16.09
CA ASN A 139 -0.69 8.29 15.58
C ASN A 139 -1.78 8.43 14.52
N SER A 140 -1.92 7.45 13.64
CA SER A 140 -3.00 7.42 12.64
C SER A 140 -4.38 7.34 13.29
N MET A 141 -4.54 6.53 14.33
CA MET A 141 -5.78 6.47 15.10
C MET A 141 -6.12 7.83 15.72
N VAL A 142 -5.18 8.47 16.42
CA VAL A 142 -5.41 9.81 17.01
C VAL A 142 -5.80 10.82 15.93
N LYS A 143 -5.10 10.84 14.80
CA LYS A 143 -5.42 11.73 13.66
C LYS A 143 -6.83 11.48 13.10
N VAL A 144 -7.26 10.22 13.00
CA VAL A 144 -8.62 9.90 12.53
C VAL A 144 -9.69 10.31 13.53
N LEU A 145 -9.45 10.09 14.83
CA LEU A 145 -10.36 10.55 15.89
C LEU A 145 -10.47 12.07 15.92
N ARG A 146 -9.37 12.80 15.73
CA ARG A 146 -9.38 14.27 15.56
C ARG A 146 -10.30 14.70 14.42
N GLN A 147 -10.28 14.01 13.29
CA GLN A 147 -11.14 14.33 12.15
C GLN A 147 -12.61 13.97 12.44
N LEU A 148 -12.88 12.83 13.08
CA LEU A 148 -14.23 12.43 13.47
C LEU A 148 -14.87 13.45 14.42
N PHE A 149 -14.14 13.88 15.45
CA PHE A 149 -14.66 14.86 16.40
C PHE A 149 -14.63 16.29 15.86
N ARG A 150 -13.77 16.62 14.89
CA ARG A 150 -13.90 17.86 14.12
C ARG A 150 -15.25 17.88 13.38
N PHE A 151 -15.61 16.79 12.71
CA PHE A 151 -16.94 16.64 12.12
C PHE A 151 -18.04 16.79 13.17
N ALA A 152 -17.91 16.13 14.33
CA ALA A 152 -18.91 16.22 15.39
C ALA A 152 -19.15 17.67 15.86
N VAL A 153 -18.06 18.44 16.04
CA VAL A 153 -18.15 19.86 16.41
C VAL A 153 -18.73 20.71 15.28
N THR A 154 -18.29 20.51 14.03
CA THR A 154 -18.78 21.29 12.87
C THR A 154 -20.27 21.09 12.59
N TYR A 155 -20.85 19.96 13.01
CA TYR A 155 -22.27 19.65 12.83
C TYR A 155 -23.07 19.77 14.14
N ASP A 156 -22.53 20.47 15.15
CA ASP A 156 -23.18 20.70 16.45
C ASP A 156 -23.58 19.42 17.21
N LEU A 157 -22.91 18.31 16.91
CA LEU A 157 -23.07 17.01 17.59
C LEU A 157 -22.18 16.90 18.83
N ALA A 158 -21.17 17.75 19.00
CA ALA A 158 -20.29 17.78 20.16
C ALA A 158 -19.79 19.20 20.42
N ASP A 159 -19.59 19.57 21.68
CA ASP A 159 -19.12 20.92 22.03
C ASP A 159 -17.59 21.04 21.90
N THR A 160 -16.87 19.92 22.07
CA THR A 160 -15.41 19.90 22.04
C THR A 160 -14.86 18.68 21.30
N ASN A 161 -13.58 18.77 20.89
CA ASN A 161 -12.86 17.67 20.28
C ASN A 161 -11.86 17.06 21.29
N PRO A 162 -12.18 15.93 21.93
CA PRO A 162 -11.34 15.31 22.96
C PRO A 162 -10.01 14.77 22.40
N ALA A 163 -9.87 14.64 21.09
CA ALA A 163 -8.65 14.18 20.44
C ALA A 163 -7.69 15.33 20.06
N LYS A 164 -8.15 16.59 20.13
CA LYS A 164 -7.42 17.76 19.63
C LYS A 164 -6.01 17.84 20.23
N ASP A 165 -5.91 17.79 21.54
CA ASP A 165 -4.65 18.03 22.27
C ASP A 165 -3.94 16.74 22.70
N VAL A 166 -4.38 15.58 22.20
CA VAL A 166 -3.69 14.31 22.45
C VAL A 166 -2.38 14.26 21.66
N GLU A 167 -1.25 14.17 22.34
CA GLU A 167 0.07 14.19 21.70
C GLU A 167 0.26 12.95 20.81
N LEU A 168 1.10 13.09 19.79
CA LEU A 168 1.50 11.96 18.96
C LEU A 168 2.73 11.31 19.57
N LEU A 169 2.84 9.98 19.45
CA LEU A 169 4.06 9.26 19.77
C LEU A 169 5.18 9.68 18.81
N LYS A 170 6.44 9.64 19.28
CA LYS A 170 7.59 9.93 18.43
C LYS A 170 7.63 8.98 17.23
N SER A 171 7.68 9.56 16.04
CA SER A 171 7.83 8.87 14.76
C SER A 171 9.30 8.80 14.37
N ASN A 172 9.66 7.86 13.49
CA ASN A 172 10.98 7.85 12.86
C ASN A 172 11.16 9.16 12.04
N PRO A 173 12.12 10.04 12.41
CA PRO A 173 12.31 11.33 11.73
C PRO A 173 12.80 11.16 10.29
N ASP A 174 13.50 10.07 9.98
CA ASP A 174 14.07 9.81 8.65
C ASP A 174 13.02 9.20 7.70
N GLY A 175 12.02 8.49 8.27
CA GLY A 175 10.97 7.82 7.51
C GLY A 175 11.53 6.64 6.71
N TYR A 176 11.17 6.54 5.42
CA TYR A 176 11.70 5.48 4.55
C TYR A 176 13.19 5.70 4.23
N HIS A 177 13.98 4.62 4.28
CA HIS A 177 15.37 4.60 3.81
C HIS A 177 15.49 5.15 2.38
N SER A 178 16.47 6.03 2.14
CA SER A 178 16.82 6.49 0.79
C SER A 178 17.91 5.59 0.24
N TRP A 179 17.73 5.08 -0.96
CA TRP A 179 18.69 4.15 -1.55
C TRP A 179 20.04 4.84 -1.77
N THR A 180 21.13 4.12 -1.50
CA THR A 180 22.49 4.55 -1.83
C THR A 180 22.86 4.10 -3.25
N LEU A 181 23.94 4.67 -3.81
CA LEU A 181 24.45 4.24 -5.13
C LEU A 181 24.85 2.76 -5.13
N ALA A 182 25.55 2.30 -4.08
CA ALA A 182 25.93 0.89 -3.95
C ALA A 182 24.71 -0.05 -3.86
N GLU A 183 23.61 0.39 -3.24
CA GLU A 183 22.37 -0.40 -3.21
C GLU A 183 21.67 -0.44 -4.57
N ILE A 184 21.74 0.66 -5.32
CA ILE A 184 21.26 0.72 -6.71
C ILE A 184 22.09 -0.24 -7.57
N GLU A 185 23.42 -0.10 -7.56
CA GLU A 185 24.34 -0.97 -8.30
C GLU A 185 24.09 -2.45 -7.99
N LYS A 186 24.01 -2.82 -6.70
CA LYS A 186 23.72 -4.20 -6.30
C LYS A 186 22.38 -4.72 -6.83
N PHE A 187 21.35 -3.86 -6.87
CA PHE A 187 20.06 -4.23 -7.45
C PHE A 187 20.17 -4.43 -8.96
N GLU A 188 20.95 -3.60 -9.65
CA GLU A 188 21.20 -3.68 -11.09
C GLU A 188 22.00 -4.93 -11.47
N GLU A 189 23.01 -5.30 -10.66
CA GLU A 189 23.77 -6.55 -10.81
C GLU A 189 22.88 -7.79 -10.66
N THR A 190 21.94 -7.75 -9.70
CA THR A 190 21.02 -8.86 -9.46
C THR A 190 19.94 -8.95 -10.54
N HIS A 191 19.48 -7.79 -11.04
CA HIS A 191 18.37 -7.66 -11.98
C HIS A 191 18.84 -6.93 -13.24
N PRO A 192 19.36 -7.65 -14.25
CA PRO A 192 19.94 -7.04 -15.45
C PRO A 192 18.88 -6.36 -16.34
N GLU A 193 19.35 -5.62 -17.34
CA GLU A 193 18.51 -5.04 -18.39
C GLU A 193 17.66 -6.09 -19.10
N GLY A 194 16.46 -5.68 -19.51
CA GLY A 194 15.39 -6.56 -19.99
C GLY A 194 14.49 -7.14 -18.91
N SER A 195 14.94 -7.15 -17.63
CA SER A 195 14.07 -7.58 -16.54
C SER A 195 13.05 -6.49 -16.13
N THR A 196 11.84 -6.91 -15.74
CA THR A 196 10.82 -5.98 -15.20
C THR A 196 11.30 -5.26 -13.94
N ALA A 197 12.18 -5.88 -13.15
CA ALA A 197 12.76 -5.29 -11.95
C ALA A 197 13.69 -4.12 -12.30
N ARG A 198 14.56 -4.28 -13.31
CA ARG A 198 15.42 -3.20 -13.82
C ARG A 198 14.59 -2.04 -14.36
N LEU A 199 13.58 -2.33 -15.17
CA LEU A 199 12.66 -1.30 -15.70
C LEU A 199 11.96 -0.53 -14.59
N ALA A 200 11.48 -1.23 -13.55
CA ALA A 200 10.83 -0.60 -12.40
C ALA A 200 11.76 0.33 -11.62
N LEU A 201 13.02 -0.07 -11.43
CA LEU A 201 14.06 0.77 -10.81
C LEU A 201 14.33 2.02 -11.66
N ALA A 202 14.55 1.85 -12.97
CA ALA A 202 14.83 2.93 -13.90
C ALA A 202 13.69 3.96 -13.95
N LEU A 203 12.44 3.51 -14.11
CA LEU A 203 11.27 4.38 -14.07
C LEU A 203 11.20 5.16 -12.75
N ALA A 204 11.45 4.51 -11.62
CA ALA A 204 11.40 5.18 -10.32
C ALA A 204 12.49 6.24 -10.15
N LEU A 205 13.73 5.96 -10.58
CA LEU A 205 14.87 6.85 -10.42
C LEU A 205 14.83 8.03 -11.41
N TYR A 206 14.60 7.77 -12.70
CA TYR A 206 14.66 8.80 -13.73
C TYR A 206 13.44 9.72 -13.73
N THR A 207 12.28 9.25 -13.29
CA THR A 207 11.07 10.09 -13.19
C THR A 207 10.86 10.66 -11.79
N GLY A 208 11.43 10.04 -10.75
CA GLY A 208 11.19 10.40 -9.35
C GLY A 208 9.74 10.20 -8.89
N GLN A 209 8.93 9.41 -9.60
CA GLN A 209 7.48 9.34 -9.38
C GLN A 209 7.07 8.32 -8.32
N ARG A 210 5.85 8.49 -7.80
CA ARG A 210 5.34 7.60 -6.75
C ARG A 210 4.95 6.27 -7.36
N ARG A 211 5.02 5.21 -6.57
CA ARG A 211 4.56 3.87 -6.92
C ARG A 211 3.19 3.82 -7.62
N SER A 212 2.24 4.65 -7.18
CA SER A 212 0.89 4.74 -7.80
C SER A 212 0.89 5.26 -9.22
N ASP A 213 1.89 6.05 -9.59
CA ASP A 213 2.05 6.65 -10.92
C ASP A 213 2.88 5.71 -11.80
N LEU A 214 3.97 5.12 -11.28
CA LEU A 214 4.85 4.21 -12.01
C LEU A 214 4.10 3.06 -12.68
N VAL A 215 3.13 2.46 -11.98
CA VAL A 215 2.34 1.32 -12.50
C VAL A 215 1.37 1.71 -13.61
N LEU A 216 1.21 3.01 -13.89
CA LEU A 216 0.32 3.53 -14.94
C LEU A 216 1.09 4.01 -16.17
N PHE A 217 2.40 4.26 -16.06
CA PHE A 217 3.18 4.70 -17.21
C PHE A 217 3.17 3.64 -18.30
N GLY A 218 3.04 4.11 -19.53
CA GLY A 218 2.86 3.32 -20.74
C GLY A 218 3.02 4.21 -21.97
N LYS A 219 3.02 3.60 -23.15
CA LYS A 219 3.31 4.28 -24.44
C LYS A 219 2.42 5.50 -24.69
N GLN A 220 1.16 5.45 -24.25
CA GLN A 220 0.19 6.55 -24.35
C GLN A 220 0.57 7.82 -23.58
N HIS A 221 1.50 7.73 -22.63
CA HIS A 221 2.01 8.88 -21.88
C HIS A 221 3.24 9.50 -22.55
N VAL A 222 3.80 8.87 -23.58
CA VAL A 222 5.01 9.34 -24.27
C VAL A 222 4.62 10.22 -25.45
N GLN A 223 5.14 11.45 -25.47
CA GLN A 223 4.89 12.42 -26.54
C GLN A 223 6.20 13.14 -26.89
N LYS A 224 6.73 12.89 -28.10
CA LYS A 224 7.93 13.56 -28.62
C LYS A 224 9.13 13.53 -27.65
N GLY A 225 9.38 12.38 -27.01
CA GLY A 225 10.47 12.21 -26.03
C GLY A 225 10.14 12.69 -24.60
N TRP A 226 8.89 13.09 -24.33
CA TRP A 226 8.44 13.51 -23.01
C TRP A 226 7.42 12.54 -22.42
N LEU A 227 7.54 12.29 -21.12
CA LEU A 227 6.52 11.59 -20.33
C LEU A 227 5.53 12.61 -19.77
N VAL A 228 4.29 12.60 -20.30
CA VAL A 228 3.23 13.56 -19.99
C VAL A 228 2.12 12.89 -19.18
N PHE A 229 1.89 13.36 -17.95
CA PHE A 229 0.91 12.73 -17.05
C PHE A 229 0.41 13.67 -15.95
N THR A 230 -0.61 13.22 -15.22
CA THR A 230 -1.08 13.87 -13.98
C THR A 230 -0.89 12.91 -12.82
N GLN A 231 -0.22 13.35 -11.75
CA GLN A 231 -0.01 12.52 -10.57
C GLN A 231 -1.34 12.06 -9.98
N GLN A 232 -1.43 10.77 -9.63
CA GLN A 232 -2.63 10.15 -9.06
C GLN A 232 -2.99 10.73 -7.70
N LYS A 233 -1.98 10.93 -6.83
CA LYS A 233 -2.20 11.48 -5.50
C LYS A 233 -2.67 12.92 -5.63
N GLY A 234 -3.90 13.19 -5.20
CA GLY A 234 -4.48 14.54 -5.24
C GLY A 234 -5.16 14.89 -6.56
N LYS A 235 -5.16 14.01 -7.57
CA LYS A 235 -5.73 14.27 -8.91
C LYS A 235 -7.14 14.87 -8.90
N GLY A 236 -8.02 14.38 -8.03
CA GLY A 236 -9.41 14.85 -7.94
C GLY A 236 -9.61 16.15 -7.16
N ARG A 237 -8.56 16.71 -6.55
CA ARG A 237 -8.65 17.91 -5.71
C ARG A 237 -7.66 18.99 -6.14
N ASN A 238 -6.37 18.65 -6.15
CA ASN A 238 -5.27 19.53 -6.53
C ASN A 238 -4.40 18.80 -7.56
N PRO A 239 -4.81 18.76 -8.85
CA PRO A 239 -4.09 18.01 -9.87
C PRO A 239 -2.71 18.62 -10.13
N VAL A 240 -1.68 17.77 -10.12
CA VAL A 240 -0.30 18.13 -10.50
C VAL A 240 0.00 17.49 -11.85
N ARG A 241 0.04 18.31 -12.89
CA ARG A 241 0.39 17.90 -14.27
C ARG A 241 1.88 18.08 -14.48
N LEU A 242 2.54 17.07 -15.03
CA LEU A 242 3.98 17.08 -15.27
C LEU A 242 4.28 16.62 -16.69
N GLN A 243 5.36 17.18 -17.22
CA GLN A 243 6.03 16.74 -18.44
C GLN A 243 7.49 16.58 -18.08
N ILE A 244 8.00 15.35 -18.18
CA ILE A 244 9.38 15.02 -17.79
C ILE A 244 10.08 14.48 -19.03
N PRO A 245 11.28 14.98 -19.37
CA PRO A 245 12.01 14.43 -20.52
C PRO A 245 12.39 12.97 -20.23
N ILE A 246 12.19 12.11 -21.22
CA ILE A 246 12.70 10.74 -21.18
C ILE A 246 14.17 10.83 -21.57
N VAL A 247 15.05 10.60 -20.60
CA VAL A 247 16.49 10.57 -20.85
C VAL A 247 16.85 9.33 -21.67
N PRO A 248 17.89 9.38 -22.53
CA PRO A 248 18.26 8.26 -23.41
C PRO A 248 18.44 6.93 -22.68
N GLU A 249 18.98 6.98 -21.46
CA GLU A 249 19.16 5.81 -20.59
C GLU A 249 17.83 5.13 -20.23
N LEU A 250 16.78 5.91 -19.95
CA LEU A 250 15.46 5.38 -19.64
C LEU A 250 14.79 4.82 -20.90
N GLU A 251 14.94 5.49 -22.03
CA GLU A 251 14.43 5.02 -23.32
C GLU A 251 15.03 3.66 -23.69
N ARG A 252 16.36 3.51 -23.62
CA ARG A 252 17.05 2.23 -23.87
C ARG A 252 16.53 1.10 -22.97
N ILE A 253 16.35 1.38 -21.67
CA ILE A 253 15.84 0.37 -20.72
C ILE A 253 14.38 0.00 -21.03
N ILE A 254 13.54 0.96 -21.44
CA ILE A 254 12.16 0.69 -21.87
C ILE A 254 12.16 -0.21 -23.11
N GLU A 255 12.98 0.09 -24.12
CA GLU A 255 13.07 -0.67 -25.36
C GLU A 255 13.61 -2.09 -25.16
N ALA A 256 14.58 -2.25 -24.25
CA ALA A 256 15.15 -3.56 -23.93
C ALA A 256 14.21 -4.46 -23.11
N SER A 257 13.13 -3.91 -22.53
CA SER A 257 12.26 -4.62 -21.60
C SER A 257 10.95 -5.09 -22.23
N GLU A 258 10.45 -6.23 -21.79
CA GLU A 258 9.09 -6.66 -22.13
C GLU A 258 8.07 -5.73 -21.45
N THR A 259 7.22 -5.08 -22.27
CA THR A 259 6.20 -4.13 -21.82
C THR A 259 4.82 -4.55 -22.32
N GLY A 260 3.76 -4.11 -21.63
CA GLY A 260 2.39 -4.30 -22.10
C GLY A 260 1.91 -3.16 -22.99
N ASP A 261 0.75 -3.36 -23.61
CA ASP A 261 0.13 -2.38 -24.50
C ASP A 261 -0.21 -1.05 -23.79
N LEU A 262 -0.76 -1.15 -22.58
CA LEU A 262 -1.25 0.00 -21.80
C LEU A 262 -0.27 0.47 -20.72
N ALA A 263 0.67 -0.38 -20.29
CA ALA A 263 1.59 -0.05 -19.21
C ALA A 263 2.94 -0.72 -19.43
N PHE A 264 4.01 0.01 -19.13
CA PHE A 264 5.37 -0.50 -19.17
C PHE A 264 5.58 -1.61 -18.14
N LEU A 265 5.00 -1.47 -16.95
CA LEU A 265 5.15 -2.45 -15.87
C LEU A 265 3.99 -3.46 -15.86
N VAL A 266 4.26 -4.64 -16.41
CA VAL A 266 3.33 -5.79 -16.41
C VAL A 266 3.78 -6.91 -15.47
N ASN A 267 2.82 -7.66 -14.95
CA ASN A 267 3.06 -8.86 -14.16
C ASN A 267 3.36 -10.08 -15.06
N ALA A 268 3.64 -11.22 -14.45
CA ALA A 268 3.94 -12.48 -15.17
C ALA A 268 2.81 -13.00 -16.08
N TYR A 269 1.62 -12.40 -16.04
CA TYR A 269 0.49 -12.71 -16.92
C TYR A 269 0.29 -11.64 -18.02
N GLY A 270 1.27 -10.75 -18.23
CA GLY A 270 1.19 -9.65 -19.19
C GLY A 270 0.21 -8.53 -18.80
N ARG A 271 -0.32 -8.53 -17.57
CA ARG A 271 -1.31 -7.52 -17.12
C ARG A 271 -0.63 -6.39 -16.35
N PRO A 272 -1.10 -5.13 -16.49
CA PRO A 272 -0.58 -4.02 -15.68
C PRO A 272 -0.63 -4.34 -14.19
N PHE A 273 0.42 -3.95 -13.46
CA PHE A 273 0.40 -4.14 -12.02
C PHE A 273 -0.67 -3.29 -11.32
N THR A 274 -1.30 -3.87 -10.30
CA THR A 274 -1.99 -3.05 -9.29
C THR A 274 -0.96 -2.37 -8.40
N ASN A 275 -1.31 -1.21 -7.83
CA ASN A 275 -0.44 -0.48 -6.90
C ASN A 275 0.02 -1.35 -5.70
N ALA A 276 -0.85 -2.21 -5.17
CA ALA A 276 -0.49 -3.12 -4.08
C ALA A 276 0.37 -4.30 -4.59
N GLY A 277 -0.01 -4.91 -5.71
CA GLY A 277 0.73 -6.03 -6.31
C GLY A 277 2.16 -5.65 -6.68
N PHE A 278 2.36 -4.48 -7.30
CA PHE A 278 3.69 -3.97 -7.61
C PHE A 278 4.51 -3.73 -6.33
N GLY A 279 3.91 -3.18 -5.27
CA GLY A 279 4.60 -3.00 -4.00
C GLY A 279 5.14 -4.31 -3.42
N ASN A 280 4.31 -5.35 -3.41
CA ASN A 280 4.71 -6.68 -2.92
C ASN A 280 5.77 -7.32 -3.82
N ARG A 281 5.63 -7.17 -5.15
CA ARG A 281 6.60 -7.71 -6.10
C ARG A 281 7.96 -7.00 -5.98
N PHE A 282 7.95 -5.67 -5.83
CA PHE A 282 9.17 -4.88 -5.66
C PHE A 282 9.91 -5.25 -4.36
N ARG A 283 9.17 -5.49 -3.27
CA ARG A 283 9.74 -6.03 -2.02
C ARG A 283 10.48 -7.34 -2.27
N LYS A 284 9.87 -8.28 -3.02
CA LYS A 284 10.52 -9.54 -3.39
C LYS A 284 11.81 -9.30 -4.19
N TRP A 285 11.79 -8.43 -5.20
CA TRP A 285 13.01 -8.11 -5.96
C TRP A 285 14.12 -7.51 -5.09
N CYS A 286 13.77 -6.67 -4.12
CA CYS A 286 14.74 -6.17 -3.15
C CYS A 286 15.27 -7.30 -2.25
N ASP A 287 14.44 -8.26 -1.84
CA ASP A 287 14.87 -9.41 -1.04
C ASP A 287 15.80 -10.34 -1.83
N ASP A 288 15.50 -10.56 -3.12
CA ASP A 288 16.32 -11.34 -4.04
C ASP A 288 17.73 -10.71 -4.19
N ALA A 289 17.83 -9.37 -4.17
CA ALA A 289 19.10 -8.62 -4.16
C ALA A 289 19.75 -8.50 -2.75
N GLY A 290 19.16 -9.11 -1.71
CA GLY A 290 19.63 -8.99 -0.33
C GLY A 290 19.46 -7.60 0.30
N LEU A 291 18.60 -6.75 -0.27
CA LEU A 291 18.34 -5.36 0.14
C LEU A 291 17.05 -5.27 0.99
N LYS A 292 16.99 -6.00 2.10
CA LYS A 292 15.79 -6.16 2.95
C LYS A 292 15.24 -4.85 3.53
N HIS A 293 16.08 -3.84 3.71
CA HIS A 293 15.72 -2.50 4.23
C HIS A 293 15.27 -1.52 3.12
N CYS A 294 15.54 -1.83 1.85
CA CYS A 294 15.22 -0.97 0.72
C CYS A 294 13.77 -1.16 0.26
N SER A 295 13.13 -0.11 -0.24
CA SER A 295 11.77 -0.21 -0.82
C SER A 295 11.57 0.77 -1.95
N VAL A 296 10.58 0.53 -2.82
CA VAL A 296 10.24 1.45 -3.91
C VAL A 296 9.94 2.89 -3.45
N HIS A 297 9.45 3.07 -2.22
CA HIS A 297 9.22 4.42 -1.70
C HIS A 297 10.53 5.19 -1.45
N GLY A 298 11.60 4.47 -1.11
CA GLY A 298 12.94 5.03 -0.95
C GLY A 298 13.54 5.56 -2.24
N LEU A 299 13.16 5.01 -3.40
CA LEU A 299 13.71 5.42 -4.70
C LEU A 299 13.32 6.84 -5.10
N ARG A 300 12.14 7.31 -4.70
CA ARG A 300 11.76 8.72 -4.93
C ARG A 300 12.66 9.68 -4.16
N LYS A 301 13.11 9.29 -2.97
CA LYS A 301 14.09 10.08 -2.21
C LYS A 301 15.46 10.01 -2.87
N ALA A 302 15.88 8.82 -3.29
CA ALA A 302 17.14 8.61 -3.99
C ALA A 302 17.21 9.40 -5.30
N ALA A 303 16.13 9.44 -6.08
CA ALA A 303 16.01 10.27 -7.28
C ALA A 303 16.23 11.76 -6.99
N ALA A 304 15.53 12.29 -5.96
CA ALA A 304 15.70 13.69 -5.56
C ALA A 304 17.12 13.99 -5.04
N ALA A 305 17.69 13.09 -4.25
CA ALA A 305 19.06 13.21 -3.75
C ALA A 305 20.08 13.21 -4.90
N ARG A 306 19.94 12.28 -5.86
CA ARG A 306 20.81 12.19 -7.04
C ARG A 306 20.76 13.46 -7.88
N LEU A 307 19.57 14.02 -8.13
CA LEU A 307 19.45 15.30 -8.84
C LEU A 307 20.14 16.44 -8.06
N ALA A 308 20.03 16.47 -6.73
CA ALA A 308 20.74 17.47 -5.93
C ALA A 308 22.27 17.28 -5.97
N GLU A 309 22.76 16.04 -6.00
CA GLU A 309 24.19 15.73 -6.17
C GLU A 309 24.71 16.15 -7.55
N LEU A 310 23.88 16.06 -8.59
CA LEU A 310 24.16 16.59 -9.93
C LEU A 310 24.11 18.13 -10.01
N GLY A 311 23.82 18.81 -8.89
CA GLY A 311 23.77 20.26 -8.81
C GLY A 311 22.45 20.88 -9.27
N CYS A 312 21.41 20.08 -9.50
CA CYS A 312 20.08 20.62 -9.74
C CYS A 312 19.60 21.45 -8.55
N THR A 313 19.05 22.61 -8.85
CA THR A 313 18.36 23.48 -7.91
C THR A 313 17.11 22.80 -7.35
N GLU A 314 16.63 23.28 -6.20
CA GLU A 314 15.39 22.74 -5.60
C GLU A 314 14.20 22.84 -6.57
N PHE A 315 14.12 23.90 -7.39
CA PHE A 315 13.05 24.09 -8.37
C PHE A 315 13.14 23.11 -9.55
N GLU A 316 14.33 22.80 -10.05
CA GLU A 316 14.52 21.76 -11.07
C GLU A 316 14.11 20.38 -10.54
N ILE A 317 14.50 20.06 -9.30
CA ILE A 317 14.09 18.82 -8.63
C ILE A 317 12.57 18.78 -8.44
N MET A 318 11.94 19.90 -8.07
CA MET A 318 10.48 20.02 -7.97
C MET A 318 9.79 19.83 -9.31
N ALA A 319 10.35 20.35 -10.41
CA ALA A 319 9.84 20.16 -11.76
C ALA A 319 9.80 18.68 -12.18
N ILE A 320 10.81 17.90 -11.81
CA ILE A 320 10.83 16.45 -12.08
C ILE A 320 9.91 15.71 -11.11
N THR A 321 10.06 15.93 -9.80
CA THR A 321 9.38 15.13 -8.79
C THR A 321 7.90 15.53 -8.59
N GLY A 322 7.50 16.74 -8.95
CA GLY A 322 6.17 17.29 -8.73
C GLY A 322 5.84 17.62 -7.28
N HIS A 323 6.84 18.00 -6.48
CA HIS A 323 6.57 18.58 -5.16
C HIS A 323 6.15 20.05 -5.33
N GLN A 324 5.10 20.47 -4.62
CA GLN A 324 4.59 21.85 -4.72
C GLN A 324 5.26 22.80 -3.73
N THR A 325 6.01 22.28 -2.76
CA THR A 325 6.69 23.10 -1.75
C THR A 325 8.12 22.61 -1.55
N SER A 326 9.09 23.53 -1.45
CA SER A 326 10.51 23.21 -1.25
C SER A 326 10.77 22.41 0.03
N LYS A 327 9.98 22.65 1.09
CA LYS A 327 10.11 21.94 2.38
C LYS A 327 10.11 20.40 2.24
N GLU A 328 9.34 19.86 1.30
CA GLU A 328 9.30 18.41 1.06
C GLU A 328 10.56 17.91 0.33
N VAL A 329 11.14 18.73 -0.55
CA VAL A 329 12.37 18.42 -1.30
C VAL A 329 13.60 18.57 -0.42
N THR A 330 13.72 19.70 0.30
CA THR A 330 14.84 19.97 1.21
C THR A 330 15.04 18.84 2.22
N ARG A 331 13.96 18.19 2.69
CA ARG A 331 14.07 17.03 3.58
C ARG A 331 14.92 15.89 2.99
N TYR A 332 14.88 15.70 1.68
CA TYR A 332 15.62 14.64 0.98
C TYR A 332 16.96 15.10 0.45
N THR A 333 17.10 16.40 0.15
CA THR A 333 18.26 16.94 -0.58
C THR A 333 19.21 17.73 0.30
N LYS A 334 18.89 18.01 1.58
CA LYS A 334 19.66 18.94 2.44
C LYS A 334 21.15 18.62 2.49
N ALA A 335 21.51 17.35 2.74
CA ALA A 335 22.90 16.92 2.85
C ALA A 335 23.64 17.03 1.50
N ALA A 336 23.07 16.45 0.44
CA ALA A 336 23.62 16.53 -0.92
C ALA A 336 23.81 17.98 -1.39
N SER A 337 22.76 18.80 -1.25
CA SER A 337 22.76 20.21 -1.66
C SER A 337 23.75 21.04 -0.85
N GLN A 338 23.98 20.71 0.43
CA GLN A 338 24.98 21.42 1.23
C GLN A 338 26.40 21.14 0.71
N LYS A 339 26.74 19.88 0.42
CA LYS A 339 28.05 19.50 -0.12
C LYS A 339 28.32 20.15 -1.46
N VAL A 340 27.37 20.08 -2.40
CA VAL A 340 27.52 20.68 -3.74
C VAL A 340 27.65 22.21 -3.66
N ARG A 341 26.81 22.87 -2.85
CA ARG A 341 26.91 24.33 -2.65
C ARG A 341 28.25 24.74 -2.03
N ALA A 342 28.77 23.97 -1.07
CA ALA A 342 30.09 24.23 -0.49
C ALA A 342 31.21 24.09 -1.52
N GLN A 343 31.15 23.08 -2.39
CA GLN A 343 32.11 22.91 -3.49
C GLN A 343 32.06 24.07 -4.50
N ALA A 344 30.85 24.45 -4.94
CA ALA A 344 30.67 25.58 -5.83
C ALA A 344 31.13 26.91 -5.21
N ALA A 345 30.87 27.13 -3.92
CA ALA A 345 31.38 28.30 -3.19
C ALA A 345 32.91 28.30 -3.11
N SER A 346 33.53 27.15 -2.85
CA SER A 346 34.98 26.98 -2.84
C SER A 346 35.63 27.31 -4.19
N GLN A 347 35.03 26.85 -5.29
CA GLN A 347 35.48 27.18 -6.65
C GLN A 347 35.42 28.70 -6.92
N LYS A 348 34.33 29.36 -6.51
CA LYS A 348 34.18 30.82 -6.67
C LYS A 348 35.18 31.61 -5.83
N MET A 349 35.47 31.17 -4.60
CA MET A 349 36.48 31.81 -3.74
C MET A 349 37.87 31.74 -4.36
N ARG A 350 38.24 30.61 -4.96
CA ARG A 350 39.52 30.46 -5.68
C ARG A 350 39.59 31.38 -6.90
N ALA A 351 38.51 31.46 -7.67
CA ALA A 351 38.46 32.29 -8.88
C ALA A 351 38.51 33.80 -8.60
N GLY A 352 38.09 34.26 -7.43
CA GLY A 352 38.18 35.68 -7.03
C GLY A 352 39.49 36.06 -6.31
N GLN A 353 40.39 35.10 -6.07
CA GLN A 353 41.73 35.32 -5.51
C GLN A 353 42.83 35.31 -6.58
N SER A 354 42.48 34.91 -7.81
CA SER A 354 43.29 35.06 -9.02
C SER A 354 42.93 36.35 -9.74
#